data_AF-G8TDD8-F1
#
_entry.id   AF-G8TDD8-F1
#
_cell.length_a   1.000
_cell.length_b   1.000
_cell.length_c   1.000
_cell.angle_alpha   90.00
_cell.angle_beta   90.00
_cell.angle_gamma   90.00
#
_symmetry.space_group_name_H-M   'P 1'
#
loop_
_entity.id
_entity.type
_entity.pdbx_description
1 polymer ?
#
loop_
_entity_poly.entity_id
_entity_poly.type
_entity_poly.pdbx_seq_one_letter_code
_entity_poly.pdbx_strand_id
1 'polypeptide(L)'
;MKKNFLLILMVFISLLYGKVSRAQEKESGVDFFTKVLNDNGRYGAFLALKVKSKSFTGTVVTENFCLYRYYNETHGWQKNEYVNFLRERLNADDTIRLDDQYIKSGHCFFTSEIKVDSLSANEIVKLYFTPGEISVMRSGITFNDRNRIVRKLFENKVACRTDDETGAVVLVK
;
A
#
# COMPACT_ATOMS: atom_id res chain seq x y z
N MET A 1 41.78 -14.78 -28.49
CA MET A 1 40.94 -15.65 -27.63
C MET A 1 40.62 -15.08 -26.23
N LYS A 2 41.45 -14.25 -25.59
CA LYS A 2 41.21 -13.77 -24.20
C LYS A 2 40.07 -12.74 -24.02
N LYS A 3 39.68 -11.98 -25.06
CA LYS A 3 38.66 -10.92 -24.96
C LYS A 3 37.22 -11.44 -24.79
N ASN A 4 36.90 -12.61 -25.35
CA ASN A 4 35.53 -13.15 -25.29
C ASN A 4 35.22 -13.75 -23.91
N PHE A 5 36.22 -14.21 -23.16
CA PHE A 5 36.05 -14.76 -21.82
C PHE A 5 35.68 -13.68 -20.80
N LEU A 6 36.26 -12.48 -20.92
CA LEU A 6 35.98 -11.36 -20.02
C LEU A 6 34.54 -10.84 -20.16
N LEU A 7 34.01 -10.84 -21.39
CA LEU A 7 32.64 -10.40 -21.67
C LEU A 7 31.61 -11.37 -21.09
N ILE A 8 31.85 -12.68 -21.20
CA ILE A 8 30.97 -13.72 -20.64
C ILE A 8 30.98 -13.66 -19.10
N LEU A 9 32.15 -13.44 -18.49
CA LEU A 9 32.27 -13.32 -17.03
C LEU A 9 31.51 -12.09 -16.49
N MET A 10 31.57 -10.95 -17.19
CA MET A 10 30.83 -9.75 -16.79
C MET A 10 29.31 -9.95 -16.86
N VAL A 11 28.80 -10.62 -17.90
CA VAL A 11 27.35 -10.93 -18.02
C VAL A 11 26.87 -11.83 -16.86
N PHE A 12 27.67 -12.83 -16.48
CA PHE A 12 27.35 -13.71 -15.35
C PHE A 12 27.35 -12.97 -14.00
N ILE A 13 28.29 -12.04 -13.77
CA ILE A 13 28.33 -11.24 -12.55
C ILE A 13 27.11 -10.32 -12.47
N SER A 14 26.70 -9.69 -13.57
CA SER A 14 25.46 -8.87 -13.60
C SER A 14 24.19 -9.69 -13.37
N LEU A 15 24.12 -10.93 -13.85
CA LEU A 15 23.00 -11.84 -13.57
C LEU A 15 22.96 -12.31 -12.12
N LEU A 16 24.12 -12.46 -11.48
CA LEU A 16 24.23 -12.76 -10.05
C LEU A 16 23.84 -11.55 -9.18
N TYR A 17 24.31 -10.34 -9.51
CA TYR A 17 23.93 -9.11 -8.81
C TYR A 17 22.43 -8.79 -8.95
N GLY A 18 21.82 -9.10 -10.09
CA GLY A 18 20.37 -8.97 -10.31
C GLY A 18 19.53 -9.95 -9.46
N LYS A 19 20.12 -11.06 -8.97
CA LYS A 19 19.44 -12.02 -8.11
C LYS A 19 19.69 -11.79 -6.61
N VAL A 20 20.83 -11.23 -6.24
CA VAL A 20 21.18 -10.99 -4.82
C VAL A 20 20.37 -9.83 -4.20
N SER A 21 19.88 -8.88 -5.01
CA SER A 21 19.07 -7.75 -4.51
C SER A 21 17.59 -8.08 -4.27
N ARG A 22 17.15 -9.33 -4.50
CA ARG A 22 15.76 -9.77 -4.32
C ARG A 22 15.52 -10.59 -3.04
N ALA A 23 16.56 -10.78 -2.22
CA ALA A 23 16.54 -11.70 -1.08
C ALA A 23 16.43 -11.01 0.30
N GLN A 24 15.72 -9.88 0.39
CA GLN A 24 15.39 -9.23 1.67
C GLN A 24 13.89 -9.09 1.94
N GLU A 25 13.05 -9.89 1.29
CA GLU A 25 11.66 -10.13 1.73
C GLU A 25 11.57 -11.53 2.34
N LYS A 26 12.01 -11.68 3.59
CA LYS A 26 11.73 -12.90 4.33
C LYS A 26 11.71 -12.69 5.82
N GLU A 27 10.66 -12.02 6.32
CA GLU A 27 10.32 -12.11 7.75
C GLU A 27 8.81 -12.07 8.02
N SER A 28 8.07 -12.78 7.17
CA SER A 28 6.82 -13.53 7.40
C SER A 28 6.44 -13.94 5.98
N GLY A 29 6.34 -15.23 5.64
CA GLY A 29 6.36 -15.71 4.24
C GLY A 29 5.19 -15.29 3.32
N VAL A 30 4.42 -14.27 3.70
CA VAL A 30 3.32 -13.69 2.94
C VAL A 30 3.75 -12.33 2.42
N ASP A 31 3.69 -12.16 1.10
CA ASP A 31 3.91 -10.88 0.40
C ASP A 31 3.01 -9.76 0.99
N PHE A 32 3.56 -8.54 1.11
CA PHE A 32 2.87 -7.39 1.71
C PHE A 32 1.49 -7.14 1.09
N PHE A 33 1.39 -7.17 -0.24
CA PHE A 33 0.11 -6.95 -0.90
C PHE A 33 -0.86 -8.10 -0.66
N THR A 34 -0.37 -9.33 -0.57
CA THR A 34 -1.20 -10.47 -0.19
C THR A 34 -1.79 -10.30 1.21
N LYS A 35 -1.02 -9.79 2.18
CA LYS A 35 -1.53 -9.46 3.51
C LYS A 35 -2.61 -8.38 3.47
N VAL A 36 -2.35 -7.26 2.80
CA VAL A 36 -3.27 -6.12 2.76
C VAL A 36 -4.57 -6.45 2.00
N LEU A 37 -4.47 -7.14 0.87
CA LEU A 37 -5.63 -7.43 0.01
C LEU A 37 -6.57 -8.49 0.62
N ASN A 38 -6.03 -9.38 1.45
CA ASN A 38 -6.77 -10.42 2.15
C ASN A 38 -7.04 -10.08 3.63
N ASP A 39 -6.82 -8.83 4.07
CA ASP A 39 -7.21 -8.42 5.42
C ASP A 39 -8.74 -8.54 5.56
N ASN A 40 -9.16 -9.42 6.47
CA ASN A 40 -10.56 -9.72 6.74
C ASN A 40 -11.18 -8.80 7.80
N GLY A 41 -10.50 -7.71 8.18
CA GLY A 41 -11.10 -6.67 9.01
C GLY A 41 -12.33 -6.07 8.31
N ARG A 42 -13.33 -5.62 9.07
CA ARG A 42 -14.58 -5.09 8.53
C ARG A 42 -14.39 -4.01 7.46
N TYR A 43 -13.41 -3.12 7.66
CA TYR A 43 -13.05 -2.06 6.71
C TYR A 43 -11.87 -2.44 5.79
N GLY A 44 -11.21 -3.57 6.08
CA GLY A 44 -9.96 -3.97 5.45
C GLY A 44 -8.81 -2.99 5.72
N ALA A 45 -7.61 -3.37 5.31
CA ALA A 45 -6.44 -2.50 5.36
C ALA A 45 -6.56 -1.31 4.39
N PHE A 46 -5.88 -0.22 4.71
CA PHE A 46 -5.75 0.91 3.80
C PHE A 46 -4.85 0.57 2.61
N LEU A 47 -5.19 1.17 1.47
CA LEU A 47 -4.44 1.13 0.22
C LEU A 47 -4.03 2.56 -0.15
N ALA A 48 -2.79 2.76 -0.59
CA ALA A 48 -2.39 3.98 -1.28
C ALA A 48 -2.25 3.70 -2.78
N LEU A 49 -3.07 4.37 -3.60
CA LEU A 49 -3.23 4.06 -5.02
C LEU A 49 -3.02 5.31 -5.87
N LYS A 50 -2.24 5.17 -6.94
CA LYS A 50 -2.26 6.13 -8.05
C LYS A 50 -3.56 5.92 -8.81
N VAL A 51 -4.37 6.98 -8.90
CA VAL A 51 -5.68 6.91 -9.55
C VAL A 51 -5.83 8.00 -10.59
N LYS A 52 -6.64 7.71 -11.61
CA LYS A 52 -7.06 8.65 -12.64
C LYS A 52 -8.56 8.54 -12.88
N SER A 53 -9.22 9.67 -12.85
CA SER A 53 -10.61 9.87 -13.22
C SER A 53 -10.72 11.00 -14.24
N LYS A 54 -11.93 11.48 -14.56
CA LYS A 54 -12.10 12.63 -15.46
C LYS A 54 -11.69 13.93 -14.78
N SER A 55 -11.95 14.03 -13.48
CA SER A 55 -11.74 15.26 -12.69
C SER A 55 -10.48 15.25 -11.82
N PHE A 56 -9.81 14.11 -11.67
CA PHE A 56 -8.68 13.97 -10.75
C PHE A 56 -7.61 13.01 -11.30
N THR A 57 -6.34 13.34 -11.07
CA THR A 57 -5.20 12.43 -11.23
C THR A 57 -4.25 12.65 -10.07
N GLY A 58 -3.88 11.57 -9.36
CA GLY A 58 -2.99 11.67 -8.21
C GLY A 58 -3.07 10.43 -7.33
N THR A 59 -2.47 10.50 -6.14
CA THR A 59 -2.51 9.41 -5.17
C THR A 59 -3.64 9.62 -4.16
N VAL A 60 -4.44 8.58 -3.95
CA VAL A 60 -5.47 8.53 -2.90
C VAL A 60 -5.17 7.43 -1.91
N VAL A 61 -5.60 7.61 -0.67
CA VAL A 61 -5.71 6.53 0.31
C VAL A 61 -7.16 6.08 0.37
N THR A 62 -7.43 4.78 0.35
CA THR A 62 -8.78 4.22 0.48
C THR A 62 -8.77 2.95 1.33
N GLU A 63 -9.90 2.64 1.94
CA GLU A 63 -10.12 1.36 2.60
C GLU A 63 -10.31 0.25 1.56
N ASN A 64 -9.63 -0.89 1.72
CA ASN A 64 -9.68 -2.03 0.79
C ASN A 64 -11.11 -2.58 0.65
N PHE A 65 -11.89 -2.61 1.74
CA PHE A 65 -13.28 -3.06 1.69
C PHE A 65 -14.16 -2.15 0.82
N CYS A 66 -14.02 -0.82 0.98
CA CYS A 66 -14.79 0.15 0.20
C CYS A 66 -14.49 0.06 -1.29
N LEU A 67 -13.22 -0.15 -1.65
CA LEU A 67 -12.82 -0.30 -3.04
C LEU A 67 -13.31 -1.63 -3.63
N TYR A 68 -13.22 -2.73 -2.87
CA TYR A 68 -13.82 -4.01 -3.28
C TYR A 68 -15.32 -3.87 -3.54
N ARG A 69 -16.06 -3.26 -2.61
CA ARG A 69 -17.50 -3.03 -2.78
C ARG A 69 -17.82 -2.24 -4.03
N TYR A 70 -17.06 -1.18 -4.31
CA TYR A 70 -17.20 -0.41 -5.55
C TYR A 70 -17.03 -1.30 -6.80
N TYR A 71 -15.97 -2.11 -6.88
CA TYR A 71 -15.76 -3.00 -8.03
C TYR A 71 -16.82 -4.10 -8.12
N ASN A 72 -17.29 -4.63 -6.99
CA ASN A 72 -18.39 -5.59 -6.97
C ASN A 72 -19.69 -4.98 -7.49
N GLU A 73 -20.04 -3.76 -7.07
CA GLU A 73 -21.26 -3.07 -7.51
C GLU A 73 -21.20 -2.65 -8.98
N THR A 74 -20.04 -2.19 -9.46
CA THR A 74 -19.90 -1.65 -10.82
C THR A 74 -19.57 -2.70 -11.88
N HIS A 75 -18.92 -3.81 -11.51
CA HIS A 75 -18.46 -4.83 -12.45
C HIS A 75 -18.93 -6.26 -12.11
N GLY A 76 -19.58 -6.47 -10.95
CA GLY A 76 -19.97 -7.80 -10.49
C GLY A 76 -18.81 -8.68 -9.99
N TRP A 77 -17.62 -8.09 -9.81
CA TRP A 77 -16.42 -8.85 -9.48
C TRP A 77 -16.51 -9.55 -8.13
N GLN A 78 -16.09 -10.82 -8.12
CA GLN A 78 -15.86 -11.57 -6.90
C GLN A 78 -14.54 -11.18 -6.25
N LYS A 79 -14.38 -11.50 -4.96
CA LYS A 79 -13.19 -11.14 -4.18
C LYS A 79 -11.88 -11.58 -4.85
N ASN A 80 -11.83 -12.76 -5.45
CA ASN A 80 -10.62 -13.28 -6.11
C ASN A 80 -10.24 -12.46 -7.36
N GLU A 81 -11.22 -12.06 -8.17
CA GLU A 81 -10.99 -11.23 -9.36
C GLU A 81 -10.43 -9.87 -8.97
N TYR A 82 -11.04 -9.24 -7.95
CA TYR A 82 -10.58 -7.99 -7.37
C TYR A 82 -9.16 -8.08 -6.81
N VAL A 83 -8.85 -9.12 -6.03
CA VAL A 83 -7.52 -9.32 -5.43
C VAL A 83 -6.46 -9.51 -6.51
N ASN A 84 -6.75 -10.30 -7.55
CA ASN A 84 -5.82 -10.49 -8.66
C ASN A 84 -5.58 -9.19 -9.43
N PHE A 85 -6.65 -8.47 -9.79
CA PHE A 85 -6.55 -7.18 -10.46
C PHE A 85 -5.71 -6.18 -9.66
N LEU A 86 -6.01 -5.99 -8.37
CA LEU A 86 -5.26 -5.01 -7.57
C LEU A 86 -3.82 -5.45 -7.32
N ARG A 87 -3.56 -6.73 -7.09
CA ARG A 87 -2.19 -7.23 -6.91
C ARG A 87 -1.34 -6.94 -8.14
N GLU A 88 -1.86 -7.17 -9.34
CA GLU A 88 -1.17 -6.85 -10.59
C GLU A 88 -0.84 -5.36 -10.69
N ARG A 89 -1.83 -4.48 -10.42
CA ARG A 89 -1.62 -3.02 -10.49
C ARG A 89 -0.65 -2.50 -9.42
N LEU A 90 -0.75 -3.01 -8.20
CA LEU A 90 0.13 -2.65 -7.09
C LEU A 90 1.58 -3.10 -7.34
N ASN A 91 1.79 -4.30 -7.85
CA ASN A 91 3.12 -4.80 -8.21
C ASN A 91 3.74 -4.02 -9.38
N ALA A 92 2.92 -3.53 -10.30
CA ALA A 92 3.36 -2.72 -11.44
C ALA A 92 3.49 -1.23 -11.12
N ASP A 93 3.12 -0.78 -9.91
CA ASP A 93 3.01 0.64 -9.54
C ASP A 93 2.17 1.45 -10.56
N ASP A 94 1.09 0.82 -11.05
CA ASP A 94 0.27 1.31 -12.15
C ASP A 94 -0.88 2.22 -11.67
N THR A 95 -1.32 3.11 -12.56
CA THR A 95 -2.44 4.01 -12.30
C THR A 95 -3.78 3.31 -12.55
N ILE A 96 -4.61 3.27 -11.53
CA ILE A 96 -5.95 2.68 -11.59
C ILE A 96 -6.95 3.71 -12.09
N ARG A 97 -7.80 3.32 -13.04
CA ARG A 97 -8.91 4.17 -13.49
C ARG A 97 -10.12 3.98 -12.59
N LEU A 98 -10.59 5.07 -12.00
CA LEU A 98 -11.80 5.13 -11.17
C LEU A 98 -12.72 6.20 -11.73
N ASP A 99 -14.03 6.03 -11.55
CA ASP A 99 -14.98 7.06 -11.92
C ASP A 99 -14.95 8.25 -10.95
N ASP A 100 -15.48 9.39 -11.39
CA ASP A 100 -15.53 10.59 -10.55
C ASP A 100 -16.45 10.41 -9.33
N GLN A 101 -17.45 9.51 -9.42
CA GLN A 101 -18.41 9.27 -8.35
C GLN A 101 -17.73 8.64 -7.14
N TYR A 102 -16.92 7.61 -7.35
CA TYR A 102 -16.14 6.97 -6.30
C TYR A 102 -15.09 7.91 -5.72
N ILE A 103 -14.38 8.67 -6.56
CA ILE A 103 -13.41 9.68 -6.11
C ILE A 103 -14.07 10.70 -5.17
N LYS A 104 -15.33 11.09 -5.44
CA LYS A 104 -16.08 12.07 -4.63
C LYS A 104 -16.91 11.46 -3.50
N SER A 105 -16.94 10.12 -3.36
CA SER A 105 -17.81 9.40 -2.42
C SER A 105 -17.42 9.56 -0.94
N GLY A 106 -16.28 10.18 -0.64
CA GLY A 106 -15.73 10.25 0.71
C GLY A 106 -14.92 9.00 1.12
N HIS A 107 -14.83 7.98 0.26
CA HIS A 107 -13.97 6.81 0.47
C HIS A 107 -12.53 7.02 -0.04
N CYS A 108 -12.30 8.05 -0.85
CA CYS A 108 -10.96 8.47 -1.28
C CYS A 108 -10.45 9.62 -0.42
N PHE A 109 -9.37 9.35 0.30
CA PHE A 109 -8.68 10.33 1.11
C PHE A 109 -7.50 10.91 0.32
N PHE A 110 -7.61 12.19 -0.03
CA PHE A 110 -6.58 12.90 -0.77
C PHE A 110 -5.41 13.26 0.15
N THR A 111 -4.20 13.16 -0.39
CA THR A 111 -2.98 13.57 0.31
C THR A 111 -2.25 14.60 -0.55
N SER A 112 -1.85 15.73 0.04
CA SER A 112 -0.86 16.61 -0.57
C SER A 112 0.55 16.19 -0.12
N GLU A 113 1.58 16.48 -0.93
CA GLU A 113 3.00 16.27 -0.58
C GLU A 113 3.38 16.98 0.73
N ILE A 114 4.14 16.34 1.65
CA ILE A 114 4.56 16.92 2.95
C ILE A 114 5.79 16.22 3.60
N LYS A 115 6.48 17.00 4.45
CA LYS A 115 7.57 16.69 5.44
C LYS A 115 7.68 15.30 6.07
N VAL A 116 6.65 14.45 6.08
CA VAL A 116 6.73 13.06 6.58
C VAL A 116 7.51 12.17 5.59
N ASP A 117 7.70 12.65 4.36
CA ASP A 117 8.37 11.90 3.29
C ASP A 117 9.81 11.49 3.60
N SER A 118 10.48 12.18 4.54
CA SER A 118 11.85 11.87 4.97
C SER A 118 11.93 10.85 6.12
N LEU A 119 10.81 10.48 6.74
CA LEU A 119 10.81 9.54 7.87
C LEU A 119 10.71 8.09 7.37
N SER A 120 11.49 7.20 7.99
CA SER A 120 11.37 5.75 7.83
C SER A 120 10.10 5.22 8.49
N ALA A 121 9.66 4.01 8.10
CA ALA A 121 8.54 3.33 8.74
C ALA A 121 8.67 3.25 10.27
N ASN A 122 9.84 2.90 10.78
CA ASN A 122 10.07 2.75 12.22
C ASN A 122 9.93 4.08 12.96
N GLU A 123 10.40 5.18 12.38
CA GLU A 123 10.25 6.52 12.94
C GLU A 123 8.79 6.94 12.95
N ILE A 124 8.06 6.67 11.86
CA ILE A 124 6.62 6.97 11.77
C ILE A 124 5.85 6.18 12.84
N VAL A 125 6.10 4.88 12.97
CA VAL A 125 5.44 4.05 13.99
C VAL A 125 5.74 4.58 15.40
N LYS A 126 7.01 4.89 15.70
CA LYS A 126 7.41 5.40 17.02
C LYS A 126 6.76 6.75 17.37
N LEU A 127 6.67 7.66 16.40
CA LEU A 127 6.14 9.01 16.61
C LEU A 127 4.62 9.02 16.70
N TYR A 128 3.94 8.26 15.84
CA TYR A 128 2.49 8.39 15.64
C TYR A 128 1.67 7.25 16.23
N PHE A 129 2.29 6.16 16.70
CA PHE A 129 1.57 5.04 17.30
C PHE A 129 2.00 4.83 18.75
N THR A 130 1.04 4.46 19.59
CA THR A 130 1.27 3.98 20.94
C THR A 130 1.57 2.48 20.85
N PRO A 131 2.73 2.01 21.35
CA PRO A 131 3.06 0.59 21.33
C PRO A 131 2.14 -0.20 22.25
N GLY A 132 1.79 -1.41 21.84
CA GLY A 132 0.90 -2.31 22.58
C GLY A 132 0.68 -3.63 21.85
N GLU A 133 -0.19 -4.47 22.41
CA GLU A 133 -0.66 -5.69 21.73
C GLU A 133 -1.27 -5.36 20.37
N ILE A 134 -2.03 -4.27 20.30
CA ILE A 134 -2.40 -3.60 19.07
C ILE A 134 -1.78 -2.21 19.13
N SER A 135 -0.98 -1.86 18.12
CA SER A 135 -0.38 -0.52 18.05
C SER A 135 -1.40 0.44 17.47
N VAL A 136 -1.84 1.40 18.29
CA VAL A 136 -2.93 2.33 17.97
C VAL A 136 -2.36 3.71 17.66
N MET A 137 -2.87 4.35 16.61
CA MET A 137 -2.49 5.72 16.25
C MET A 137 -2.87 6.69 17.38
N ARG A 138 -1.95 7.59 17.73
CA ARG A 138 -2.12 8.58 18.78
C ARG A 138 -3.25 9.57 18.44
N SER A 139 -3.94 10.05 19.46
CA SER A 139 -4.97 11.09 19.34
C SER A 139 -4.36 12.46 18.99
N GLY A 140 -5.21 13.40 18.56
CA GLY A 140 -4.79 14.77 18.22
C GLY A 140 -4.16 14.93 16.84
N ILE A 141 -4.06 13.86 16.05
CA ILE A 141 -3.60 13.91 14.66
C ILE A 141 -4.73 14.41 13.78
N THR A 142 -4.46 15.43 12.96
CA THR A 142 -5.45 15.97 12.02
C THR A 142 -5.81 14.92 10.97
N PHE A 143 -7.03 14.99 10.41
CA PHE A 143 -7.46 14.06 9.36
C PHE A 143 -6.48 14.04 8.17
N ASN A 144 -5.96 15.20 7.78
CA ASN A 144 -5.02 15.32 6.67
C ASN A 144 -3.67 14.66 7.00
N ASP A 145 -3.14 14.86 8.20
CA ASP A 145 -1.89 14.24 8.62
C ASP A 145 -2.03 12.73 8.79
N ARG A 146 -3.17 12.26 9.30
CA ARG A 146 -3.51 10.84 9.35
C ARG A 146 -3.40 10.20 7.96
N ASN A 147 -4.01 10.80 6.94
CA ASN A 147 -4.00 10.24 5.59
C ASN A 147 -2.58 10.20 5.00
N ARG A 148 -1.74 11.20 5.30
CA ARG A 148 -0.32 11.21 4.90
C ARG A 148 0.48 10.12 5.60
N ILE A 149 0.28 9.95 6.90
CA ILE A 149 0.93 8.89 7.69
C ILE A 149 0.55 7.52 7.14
N VAL A 150 -0.74 7.29 6.90
CA VAL A 150 -1.24 6.02 6.31
C VAL A 150 -0.63 5.76 4.93
N ARG A 151 -0.61 6.77 4.06
CA ARG A 151 0.05 6.66 2.75
C ARG A 151 1.51 6.26 2.88
N LYS A 152 2.26 6.94 3.75
CA LYS A 152 3.70 6.69 3.92
C LYS A 152 3.98 5.32 4.53
N LEU A 153 3.14 4.86 5.46
CA LEU A 153 3.21 3.50 5.99
C LEU A 153 3.02 2.48 4.87
N PHE A 154 2.00 2.66 4.02
CA PHE A 154 1.76 1.78 2.88
C PHE A 154 2.95 1.75 1.90
N GLU A 155 3.51 2.91 1.55
CA GLU A 155 4.71 3.01 0.70
C GLU A 155 5.92 2.29 1.31
N ASN A 156 6.01 2.26 2.64
CA ASN A 156 7.05 1.52 3.38
C ASN A 156 6.62 0.08 3.76
N LYS A 157 5.59 -0.47 3.12
CA LYS A 157 5.10 -1.84 3.33
C LYS A 157 4.66 -2.14 4.79
N VAL A 158 4.13 -1.13 5.48
CA VAL A 158 3.48 -1.27 6.79
C VAL A 158 1.98 -1.15 6.62
N ALA A 159 1.28 -2.23 6.91
CA ALA A 159 -0.17 -2.29 6.79
C ALA A 159 -0.85 -1.66 8.02
N CYS A 160 -1.90 -0.88 7.80
CA CYS A 160 -2.75 -0.35 8.85
C CYS A 160 -4.21 -0.34 8.39
N ARG A 161 -5.14 -0.27 9.33
CA ARG A 161 -6.59 -0.28 9.08
C ARG A 161 -7.33 0.55 10.12
N THR A 162 -8.58 0.89 9.83
CA THR A 162 -9.53 1.35 10.84
C THR A 162 -10.00 0.14 11.66
N ASP A 163 -9.80 0.18 12.97
CA ASP A 163 -10.38 -0.76 13.93
C ASP A 163 -11.90 -0.57 13.98
N ASP A 164 -12.64 -1.68 13.96
CA ASP A 164 -14.08 -1.66 13.75
C ASP A 164 -14.91 -1.40 15.01
N GLU A 165 -14.32 -1.59 16.19
CA GLU A 165 -14.93 -1.27 17.47
C GLU A 165 -14.69 0.19 17.85
N THR A 166 -13.47 0.68 17.67
CA THR A 166 -13.05 1.99 18.18
C THR A 166 -12.99 3.09 17.13
N GLY A 167 -12.95 2.73 15.84
CA GLY A 167 -12.67 3.67 14.75
C GLY A 167 -11.23 4.20 14.73
N ALA A 168 -10.35 3.68 15.59
CA ALA A 168 -8.95 4.08 15.66
C ALA A 168 -8.15 3.46 14.52
N VAL A 169 -7.11 4.16 14.04
CA VAL A 169 -6.18 3.55 13.07
C VAL A 169 -5.20 2.66 13.82
N VAL A 170 -5.12 1.39 13.42
CA VAL A 170 -4.26 0.38 14.05
C VAL A 170 -3.32 -0.25 13.03
N LEU A 171 -2.14 -0.68 13.46
CA LEU A 171 -1.23 -1.48 12.63
C LEU A 171 -1.75 -2.91 12.47
N VAL A 172 -1.67 -3.45 11.25
CA VAL A 172 -2.00 -4.84 10.96
C VAL A 172 -0.72 -5.67 11.13
N LYS A 173 -0.70 -6.57 12.11
CA LYS A 173 0.42 -7.48 12.40
C LYS A 173 0.51 -8.62 11.41
#